data_AF-A0A9P4WAL3-F1
#
_entry.id   AF-A0A9P4WAL3-F1
#
_cell.length_a   1.000
_cell.length_b   1.000
_cell.length_c   1.000
_cell.angle_alpha   90.00
_cell.angle_beta   90.00
_cell.angle_gamma   90.00
#
_symmetry.space_group_name_H-M   'P 1'
#
loop_
_entity.id
_entity.type
_entity.pdbx_description
1 polymer ?
#
loop_
_entity_poly.entity_id
_entity_poly.type
_entity_poly.pdbx_seq_one_letter_code
_entity_poly.pdbx_strand_id
1 'polypeptide(L)'
;MAATPARRGALQLLSPSRTPYRSFSTSRISAAFASPPKAQAANSTYNKSAAPAAQRTVVPSFPAKEPPVPTARASSAAAATSGQRSLTDGLRDAPAEIEGVAAHDWTRSYHGLGSVSFAPEQADTLLAPVNAEDVEVKPDGILYLPEIKYRRILNKAFGPGGWGLAPRGESIVTGKLVTREYGMVVQGRLVSIARGEQQYFEPDGIPTATEGCKSNALMRCCKDLGIASELWDPRFIREFNAKFTKEVWVEHVSTKKKRKIVIRKDDTVKYPFKESKVGA
;
A
#
# COMPACT_ATOMS: atom_id res chain seq x y z
N MET A 1 56.84 -54.42 -37.62
CA MET A 1 56.71 -53.61 -36.38
C MET A 1 57.21 -52.22 -36.68
N ALA A 2 56.30 -51.31 -37.02
CA ALA A 2 56.61 -49.95 -37.43
C ALA A 2 55.65 -49.00 -36.70
N ALA A 3 56.21 -48.06 -35.95
CA ALA A 3 55.46 -47.04 -35.22
C ALA A 3 55.62 -45.70 -35.95
N THR A 4 54.49 -45.04 -36.23
CA THR A 4 54.41 -43.67 -36.75
C THR A 4 53.11 -43.01 -36.26
N PRO A 5 52.96 -41.67 -36.31
CA PRO A 5 52.60 -40.85 -35.14
C PRO A 5 51.42 -39.89 -35.40
N ALA A 6 51.02 -39.09 -34.40
CA ALA A 6 50.38 -37.74 -34.48
C ALA A 6 49.79 -37.39 -33.08
N ARG A 7 49.65 -36.15 -32.59
CA ARG A 7 49.82 -34.79 -33.13
C ARG A 7 50.00 -33.82 -31.94
N ARG A 8 50.77 -32.76 -32.14
CA ARG A 8 51.00 -31.63 -31.23
C ARG A 8 49.81 -30.67 -31.18
N GLY A 9 49.50 -30.15 -29.99
CA GLY A 9 48.70 -28.95 -29.76
C GLY A 9 49.48 -27.99 -28.85
N ALA A 10 49.67 -26.75 -29.29
CA ALA A 10 50.53 -25.75 -28.70
C ALA A 10 49.83 -24.92 -27.61
N LEU A 11 50.54 -24.60 -26.54
CA LEU A 11 50.18 -23.54 -25.59
C LEU A 11 51.42 -22.66 -25.37
N GLN A 12 51.33 -21.43 -25.89
CA GLN A 12 52.36 -20.40 -25.80
C GLN A 12 52.33 -19.73 -24.43
N LEU A 13 53.51 -19.62 -23.84
CA LEU A 13 53.82 -18.82 -22.66
C LEU A 13 53.98 -17.34 -23.05
N LEU A 14 53.33 -16.44 -22.33
CA LEU A 14 53.63 -15.01 -22.31
C LEU A 14 53.71 -14.54 -20.84
N SER A 15 54.88 -14.02 -20.47
CA SER A 15 55.14 -13.25 -19.23
C SER A 15 55.07 -11.73 -19.54
N PRO A 16 55.46 -10.82 -18.62
CA PRO A 16 54.54 -10.07 -17.77
C PRO A 16 54.53 -8.56 -18.11
N SER A 17 53.49 -7.82 -17.71
CA SER A 17 53.53 -6.36 -17.68
C SER A 17 53.01 -5.82 -16.35
N ARG A 18 53.91 -5.13 -15.64
CA ARG A 18 53.64 -4.31 -14.46
C ARG A 18 52.88 -3.05 -14.90
N THR A 19 51.73 -2.80 -14.29
CA THR A 19 51.08 -1.48 -14.31
C THR A 19 51.15 -0.85 -12.91
N PRO A 20 51.50 0.45 -12.81
CA PRO A 20 51.71 1.11 -11.53
C PRO A 20 50.38 1.53 -10.87
N TYR A 21 50.27 1.24 -9.57
CA TYR A 21 49.24 1.80 -8.70
C TYR A 21 49.41 3.33 -8.60
N ARG A 22 48.39 4.09 -9.03
CA ARG A 22 48.25 5.51 -8.72
C ARG A 22 47.78 5.66 -7.27
N SER A 23 48.69 6.13 -6.41
CA SER A 23 48.35 6.68 -5.10
C SER A 23 47.82 8.11 -5.29
N PHE A 24 46.59 8.38 -4.87
CA PHE A 24 46.06 9.73 -4.80
C PHE A 24 46.44 10.35 -3.45
N SER A 25 47.39 11.28 -3.53
CA SER A 25 47.81 12.17 -2.45
C SER A 25 46.70 13.17 -2.15
N THR A 26 46.21 13.22 -0.91
CA THR A 26 45.31 14.28 -0.44
C THR A 26 46.15 15.43 0.13
N SER A 27 46.29 16.48 -0.67
CA SER A 27 46.90 17.74 -0.28
C SER A 27 46.08 18.43 0.83
N ARG A 28 46.76 18.78 1.93
CA ARG A 28 46.24 19.67 2.97
C ARG A 28 46.12 21.08 2.39
N ILE A 29 44.90 21.58 2.26
CA ILE A 29 44.64 23.00 2.00
C ILE A 29 44.71 23.72 3.34
N SER A 30 45.61 24.70 3.45
CA SER A 30 45.68 25.68 4.53
C SER A 30 45.37 27.07 3.99
N ALA A 31 44.95 27.94 4.92
CA ALA A 31 44.59 29.35 4.79
C ALA A 31 43.19 29.60 4.20
N ALA A 32 42.42 30.61 4.60
CA ALA A 32 42.41 31.55 5.72
C ALA A 32 41.12 32.37 5.55
N PHE A 33 40.69 33.07 6.60
CA PHE A 33 39.55 34.00 6.64
C PHE A 33 38.14 33.40 6.81
N ALA A 34 37.76 33.19 8.07
CA ALA A 34 36.39 33.37 8.52
C ALA A 34 36.40 33.83 9.98
N SER A 35 35.93 35.06 10.22
CA SER A 35 35.78 35.64 11.55
C SER A 35 34.80 34.82 12.41
N PRO A 36 35.04 34.65 13.72
CA PRO A 36 34.14 33.88 14.57
C PRO A 36 32.84 34.67 14.84
N PRO A 37 31.66 34.04 14.78
CA PRO A 37 30.45 34.65 15.30
C PRO A 37 30.53 34.72 16.83
N LYS A 38 30.19 35.90 17.34
CA LYS A 38 30.14 36.32 18.74
C LYS A 38 29.28 35.36 19.58
N ALA A 39 29.87 34.75 20.61
CA ALA A 39 29.15 33.99 21.62
C ALA A 39 28.15 34.90 22.35
N GLN A 40 26.86 34.61 22.26
CA GLN A 40 25.85 35.20 23.14
C GLN A 40 25.88 34.45 24.47
N ALA A 41 26.14 35.21 25.53
CA ALA A 41 26.13 34.74 26.90
C ALA A 41 24.72 34.22 27.26
N ALA A 42 24.66 32.99 27.74
CA ALA A 42 23.50 32.46 28.42
C ALA A 42 23.37 33.16 29.78
N ASN A 43 22.35 34.02 29.93
CA ASN A 43 21.98 34.55 31.23
C ASN A 43 21.38 33.43 32.09
N SER A 44 22.22 32.86 32.94
CA SER A 44 21.85 32.08 34.12
C SER A 44 21.06 33.00 35.07
N THR A 45 19.74 32.82 35.12
CA THR A 45 18.93 33.30 36.24
C THR A 45 18.64 32.12 37.15
N TYR A 46 19.34 32.10 38.28
CA TYR A 46 19.08 31.22 39.40
C TYR A 46 17.68 31.50 39.93
N ASN A 47 16.81 30.49 39.96
CA ASN A 47 15.62 30.50 40.78
C ASN A 47 15.58 29.27 41.70
N LYS A 48 15.34 29.58 42.97
CA LYS A 48 15.36 28.73 44.15
C LYS A 48 14.53 27.46 44.02
N SER A 49 15.06 26.39 44.61
CA SER A 49 14.35 25.15 44.93
C SER A 49 13.05 25.41 45.69
N ALA A 50 11.97 24.76 45.25
CA ALA A 50 10.77 24.51 46.03
C ALA A 50 10.43 23.01 45.97
N ALA A 51 9.98 22.48 47.11
CA ALA A 51 9.75 21.07 47.42
C ALA A 51 8.69 20.37 46.52
N PRO A 52 8.68 19.03 46.42
CA PRO A 52 7.81 18.33 45.48
C PRO A 52 6.37 18.27 46.00
N ALA A 53 5.43 18.83 45.22
CA ALA A 53 4.00 18.67 45.44
C ALA A 53 3.48 17.40 44.74
N ALA A 54 2.72 16.59 45.46
CA ALA A 54 2.13 15.34 45.02
C ALA A 54 1.18 15.53 43.81
N GLN A 55 1.35 14.70 42.78
CA GLN A 55 0.47 14.69 41.60
C GLN A 55 -0.90 14.07 41.97
N ARG A 56 -1.95 14.88 41.86
CA ARG A 56 -3.34 14.47 42.07
C ARG A 56 -3.89 13.93 40.74
N THR A 57 -3.97 12.60 40.61
CA THR A 57 -4.65 11.93 39.50
C THR A 57 -6.15 12.19 39.62
N VAL A 58 -6.72 12.90 38.64
CA VAL A 58 -8.18 13.06 38.52
C VAL A 58 -8.69 11.90 37.65
N VAL A 59 -9.37 10.94 38.27
CA VAL A 59 -10.11 9.89 37.57
C VAL A 59 -11.55 10.40 37.37
N PRO A 60 -12.04 10.59 36.14
CA PRO A 60 -13.44 10.94 35.94
C PRO A 60 -14.32 9.69 36.18
N SER A 61 -15.17 9.76 37.20
CA SER A 61 -16.21 8.78 37.48
C SER A 61 -17.52 9.23 36.84
N PHE A 62 -17.99 8.53 35.81
CA PHE A 62 -19.34 8.71 35.26
C PHE A 62 -20.26 7.61 35.80
N PRO A 63 -21.40 7.92 36.44
CA PRO A 63 -22.38 6.92 36.80
C PRO A 63 -23.07 6.42 35.53
N ALA A 64 -22.87 5.16 35.16
CA ALA A 64 -23.59 4.51 34.07
C ALA A 64 -25.06 4.31 34.49
N LYS A 65 -25.98 5.01 33.83
CA LYS A 65 -27.42 4.71 33.90
C LYS A 65 -27.72 3.59 32.90
N GLU A 66 -28.27 2.50 33.40
CA GLU A 66 -28.65 1.32 32.61
C GLU A 66 -29.61 1.70 31.46
N PRO A 67 -29.43 1.17 30.24
CA PRO A 67 -30.28 1.51 29.11
C PRO A 67 -31.70 0.93 29.30
N PRO A 68 -32.76 1.66 28.91
CA PRO A 68 -34.12 1.18 29.06
C PRO A 68 -34.42 0.01 28.10
N VAL A 69 -35.22 -0.94 28.59
CA VAL A 69 -35.67 -2.14 27.87
C VAL A 69 -36.39 -1.75 26.56
N PRO A 70 -36.12 -2.38 25.40
CA PRO A 70 -36.74 -1.99 24.14
C PRO A 70 -38.24 -2.33 24.14
N THR A 71 -39.09 -1.31 24.02
CA THR A 71 -40.53 -1.47 23.79
C THR A 71 -40.82 -2.10 22.42
N ALA A 72 -41.86 -2.95 22.37
CA ALA A 72 -42.32 -3.82 21.29
C ALA A 72 -42.73 -3.15 19.94
N ARG A 73 -42.31 -1.90 19.70
CA ARG A 73 -42.51 -1.19 18.43
C ARG A 73 -41.28 -1.22 17.52
N ALA A 74 -40.12 -1.66 18.03
CA ALA A 74 -38.91 -1.89 17.25
C ALA A 74 -38.88 -3.26 16.53
N SER A 75 -39.78 -4.18 16.88
CA SER A 75 -39.86 -5.53 16.32
C SER A 75 -40.50 -5.58 14.92
N SER A 76 -41.28 -4.57 14.52
CA SER A 76 -41.90 -4.54 13.18
C SER A 76 -40.97 -4.04 12.08
N ALA A 77 -39.91 -3.29 12.42
CA ALA A 77 -38.85 -2.92 11.46
C ALA A 77 -37.84 -4.07 11.25
N ALA A 78 -37.67 -4.96 12.25
CA ALA A 78 -36.84 -6.16 12.14
C ALA A 78 -37.50 -7.28 11.32
N ALA A 79 -38.84 -7.33 11.27
CA ALA A 79 -39.57 -8.35 10.52
C ALA A 79 -39.51 -8.16 8.99
N ALA A 80 -39.29 -6.93 8.50
CA ALA A 80 -39.20 -6.65 7.06
C ALA A 80 -37.87 -7.08 6.41
N THR A 81 -36.87 -7.49 7.22
CA THR A 81 -35.58 -8.02 6.73
C THR A 81 -35.54 -9.56 6.73
N SER A 82 -36.59 -10.21 7.23
CA SER A 82 -36.69 -11.68 7.37
C SER A 82 -36.77 -12.44 6.03
N GLY A 83 -36.87 -11.74 4.89
CA GLY A 83 -37.00 -12.33 3.56
C GLY A 83 -35.75 -12.25 2.68
N GLN A 84 -34.69 -11.54 3.09
CA GLN A 84 -33.41 -11.64 2.38
C GLN A 84 -32.70 -12.88 2.90
N ARG A 85 -32.73 -13.96 2.11
CA ARG A 85 -31.80 -15.07 2.29
C ARG A 85 -30.41 -14.45 2.40
N SER A 86 -29.74 -14.63 3.53
CA SER A 86 -28.32 -14.32 3.62
C SER A 86 -27.66 -15.14 2.53
N LEU A 87 -27.11 -14.49 1.50
CA LEU A 87 -26.42 -15.16 0.40
C LEU A 87 -25.13 -15.88 0.86
N THR A 88 -24.87 -15.89 2.17
CA THR A 88 -23.77 -16.58 2.85
C THR A 88 -24.07 -18.04 3.18
N ASP A 89 -25.34 -18.49 3.07
CA ASP A 89 -25.70 -19.87 3.38
C ASP A 89 -25.06 -20.83 2.36
N GLY A 90 -23.95 -21.46 2.75
CA GLY A 90 -23.16 -22.40 1.92
C GLY A 90 -21.76 -21.94 1.51
N LEU A 91 -21.37 -20.66 1.73
CA LEU A 91 -19.98 -20.21 1.49
C LEU A 91 -19.08 -20.48 2.71
N ARG A 92 -18.81 -21.75 3.00
CA ARG A 92 -17.81 -22.12 4.01
C ARG A 92 -16.40 -21.95 3.43
N ASP A 93 -15.88 -20.73 3.48
CA ASP A 93 -14.49 -20.41 3.10
C ASP A 93 -13.48 -20.67 4.24
N ALA A 94 -13.90 -21.35 5.31
CA ALA A 94 -13.01 -21.70 6.41
C ALA A 94 -11.95 -22.73 5.92
N PRO A 95 -10.67 -22.58 6.30
CA PRO A 95 -9.63 -23.56 5.96
C PRO A 95 -10.03 -24.95 6.45
N ALA A 96 -9.80 -25.99 5.64
CA ALA A 96 -9.97 -27.37 6.09
C ALA A 96 -8.98 -27.67 7.22
N GLU A 97 -9.47 -28.22 8.33
CA GLU A 97 -8.62 -28.68 9.43
C GLU A 97 -7.88 -29.96 8.98
N ILE A 98 -6.58 -29.83 8.73
CA ILE A 98 -5.71 -30.98 8.39
C ILE A 98 -4.95 -31.35 9.66
N GLU A 99 -5.22 -32.55 10.20
CA GLU A 99 -4.49 -33.08 11.36
C GLU A 99 -2.98 -33.19 11.07
N GLY A 100 -2.15 -32.71 12.01
CA GLY A 100 -0.71 -32.98 12.03
C GLY A 100 0.20 -31.95 11.34
N VAL A 101 -0.34 -30.89 10.72
CA VAL A 101 0.46 -29.77 10.22
C VAL A 101 0.22 -28.57 11.13
N ALA A 102 1.28 -28.03 11.75
CA ALA A 102 1.24 -26.74 12.44
C ALA A 102 1.10 -25.60 11.40
N ALA A 103 0.06 -25.65 10.56
CA ALA A 103 -0.30 -24.59 9.66
C ALA A 103 -0.92 -23.48 10.50
N HIS A 104 -0.32 -22.30 10.49
CA HIS A 104 -0.91 -21.15 11.15
C HIS A 104 -2.28 -20.86 10.54
N ASP A 105 -3.33 -20.88 11.37
CA ASP A 105 -4.65 -20.42 10.96
C ASP A 105 -4.61 -18.90 10.72
N TRP A 106 -4.42 -18.52 9.46
CA TRP A 106 -4.36 -17.12 9.05
C TRP A 106 -5.68 -16.37 9.20
N THR A 107 -6.79 -17.05 9.51
CA THR A 107 -8.08 -16.37 9.75
C THR A 107 -8.07 -15.59 11.07
N ARG A 108 -7.26 -16.04 12.05
CA ARG A 108 -7.21 -15.45 13.40
C ARG A 108 -5.80 -15.07 13.84
N SER A 109 -4.77 -15.74 13.34
CA SER A 109 -3.38 -15.55 13.75
C SER A 109 -2.84 -14.15 13.44
N TYR A 110 -1.94 -13.66 14.30
CA TYR A 110 -1.10 -12.48 14.12
C TYR A 110 0.40 -12.83 14.01
N HIS A 111 0.70 -14.09 13.67
CA HIS A 111 2.07 -14.61 13.64
C HIS A 111 3.01 -13.76 12.77
N GLY A 112 4.11 -13.31 13.38
CA GLY A 112 5.17 -12.55 12.70
C GLY A 112 4.86 -11.08 12.40
N LEU A 113 3.70 -10.57 12.81
CA LEU A 113 3.37 -9.15 12.65
C LEU A 113 4.27 -8.30 13.54
N GLY A 114 5.02 -7.38 12.94
CA GLY A 114 5.93 -6.49 13.66
C GLY A 114 7.14 -7.16 14.33
N SER A 115 7.41 -8.45 14.06
CA SER A 115 8.50 -9.18 14.70
C SER A 115 9.88 -8.83 14.14
N VAL A 116 9.96 -8.57 12.83
CA VAL A 116 11.24 -8.31 12.14
C VAL A 116 11.02 -7.41 10.92
N SER A 117 12.00 -6.57 10.63
CA SER A 117 12.07 -5.77 9.40
C SER A 117 12.45 -6.64 8.20
N PHE A 118 12.09 -6.21 6.99
CA PHE A 118 12.56 -6.86 5.77
C PHE A 118 14.05 -6.60 5.54
N ALA A 119 14.69 -7.41 4.69
CA ALA A 119 16.07 -7.17 4.30
C ALA A 119 16.21 -5.80 3.60
N PRO A 120 17.37 -5.12 3.71
CA PRO A 120 17.56 -3.78 3.14
C PRO A 120 17.20 -3.69 1.65
N GLU A 121 17.60 -4.67 0.84
CA GLU A 121 17.30 -4.71 -0.60
C GLU A 121 15.78 -4.78 -0.91
N GLN A 122 15.03 -5.47 -0.05
CA GLN A 122 13.58 -5.55 -0.16
C GLN A 122 12.94 -4.23 0.27
N ALA A 123 13.42 -3.64 1.37
CA ALA A 123 12.96 -2.35 1.85
C ALA A 123 13.17 -1.26 0.79
N ASP A 124 14.34 -1.23 0.15
CA ASP A 124 14.66 -0.30 -0.94
C ASP A 124 13.71 -0.47 -2.13
N THR A 125 13.33 -1.71 -2.44
CA THR A 125 12.37 -1.99 -3.52
C THR A 125 10.95 -1.54 -3.15
N LEU A 126 10.51 -1.75 -1.91
CA LEU A 126 9.17 -1.41 -1.44
C LEU A 126 8.98 0.10 -1.28
N LEU A 127 10.03 0.80 -0.86
CA LEU A 127 10.04 2.26 -0.62
C LEU A 127 10.48 3.05 -1.85
N ALA A 128 10.77 2.38 -2.97
CA ALA A 128 11.14 3.06 -4.21
C ALA A 128 10.01 4.00 -4.67
N PRO A 129 10.36 5.19 -5.19
CA PRO A 129 9.37 6.12 -5.74
C PRO A 129 8.64 5.50 -6.94
N VAL A 130 7.37 5.82 -7.07
CA VAL A 130 6.48 5.38 -8.14
C VAL A 130 6.85 6.11 -9.43
N ASN A 131 6.88 5.35 -10.53
CA ASN A 131 6.99 5.97 -11.85
C ASN A 131 5.72 6.78 -12.16
N ALA A 132 5.87 8.08 -12.42
CA ALA A 132 4.76 8.97 -12.73
C ALA A 132 3.95 8.55 -13.98
N GLU A 133 4.57 7.82 -14.91
CA GLU A 133 3.90 7.25 -16.08
C GLU A 133 2.94 6.11 -15.73
N ASP A 134 3.15 5.44 -14.59
CA ASP A 134 2.32 4.33 -14.14
C ASP A 134 1.13 4.78 -13.29
N VAL A 135 1.08 6.07 -12.91
CA VAL A 135 0.01 6.64 -12.08
C VAL A 135 -1.15 7.04 -12.97
N GLU A 136 -2.32 6.49 -12.69
CA GLU A 136 -3.55 6.80 -13.40
C GLU A 136 -4.40 7.81 -12.62
N VAL A 137 -5.30 8.48 -13.35
CA VAL A 137 -6.15 9.55 -12.79
C VAL A 137 -7.60 9.22 -13.03
N LYS A 138 -8.37 9.11 -11.95
CA LYS A 138 -9.82 8.97 -12.05
C LYS A 138 -10.46 10.30 -12.49
N PRO A 139 -11.67 10.27 -13.10
CA PRO A 139 -12.35 11.49 -13.55
C PRO A 139 -12.68 12.52 -12.44
N ASP A 140 -12.61 12.11 -11.17
CA ASP A 140 -12.75 12.95 -9.98
C ASP A 140 -11.42 13.61 -9.53
N GLY A 141 -10.31 13.31 -10.21
CA GLY A 141 -8.97 13.81 -9.89
C GLY A 141 -8.19 12.96 -8.88
N ILE A 142 -8.73 11.82 -8.46
CA ILE A 142 -8.02 10.91 -7.54
C ILE A 142 -6.93 10.16 -8.32
N LEU A 143 -5.69 10.28 -7.82
CA LEU A 143 -4.55 9.51 -8.31
C LEU A 143 -4.62 8.07 -7.81
N TYR A 144 -4.31 7.11 -8.67
CA TYR A 144 -4.20 5.72 -8.26
C TYR A 144 -3.13 4.98 -9.06
N LEU A 145 -2.52 3.99 -8.44
CA LEU A 145 -1.64 3.06 -9.12
C LEU A 145 -2.46 1.81 -9.51
N PRO A 146 -2.41 1.34 -10.77
CA PRO A 146 -3.10 0.13 -11.17
C PRO A 146 -2.64 -1.11 -10.38
N GLU A 147 -3.59 -2.01 -10.08
CA GLU A 147 -3.36 -3.21 -9.25
C GLU A 147 -2.14 -4.04 -9.70
N ILE A 148 -1.98 -4.21 -11.01
CA ILE A 148 -0.87 -4.98 -11.58
C ILE A 148 0.50 -4.44 -11.17
N LYS A 149 0.63 -3.13 -10.95
CA LYS A 149 1.89 -2.51 -10.56
C LYS A 149 2.27 -2.88 -9.13
N TYR A 150 1.32 -2.92 -8.21
CA TYR A 150 1.55 -3.43 -6.85
C TYR A 150 2.05 -4.89 -6.89
N ARG A 151 1.39 -5.75 -7.67
CA ARG A 151 1.81 -7.16 -7.81
C ARG A 151 3.23 -7.30 -8.36
N ARG A 152 3.62 -6.46 -9.32
CA ARG A 152 4.98 -6.44 -9.87
C ARG A 152 6.00 -6.01 -8.83
N ILE A 153 5.69 -5.00 -8.01
CA ILE A 153 6.55 -4.55 -6.90
C ILE A 153 6.71 -5.68 -5.86
N LEU A 154 5.61 -6.34 -5.47
CA LEU A 154 5.65 -7.48 -4.55
C LEU A 154 6.47 -8.65 -5.10
N ASN A 155 6.29 -8.99 -6.38
CA ASN A 155 7.07 -10.03 -7.03
C ASN A 155 8.56 -9.67 -7.13
N LYS A 156 8.88 -8.39 -7.35
CA LYS A 156 10.27 -7.91 -7.36
C LYS A 156 10.90 -7.96 -5.96
N ALA A 157 10.16 -7.57 -4.92
CA ALA A 157 10.66 -7.53 -3.54
C ALA A 157 10.76 -8.92 -2.88
N PHE A 158 9.78 -9.80 -3.15
CA PHE A 158 9.62 -11.06 -2.40
C PHE A 158 9.73 -12.32 -3.28
N GLY A 159 9.70 -12.17 -4.60
CA GLY A 159 9.60 -13.29 -5.53
C GLY A 159 8.17 -13.84 -5.66
N PRO A 160 7.81 -14.43 -6.82
CA PRO A 160 6.57 -15.19 -6.96
C PRO A 160 6.49 -16.32 -5.93
N GLY A 161 5.35 -16.46 -5.26
CA GLY A 161 5.15 -17.44 -4.17
C GLY A 161 5.67 -16.98 -2.80
N GLY A 162 6.42 -15.87 -2.73
CA GLY A 162 6.91 -15.29 -1.48
C GLY A 162 5.87 -14.46 -0.71
N TRP A 163 4.67 -14.25 -1.28
CA TRP A 163 3.61 -13.45 -0.68
C TRP A 163 2.21 -13.95 -1.10
N GLY A 164 1.19 -13.62 -0.32
CA GLY A 164 -0.20 -13.93 -0.61
C GLY A 164 -1.19 -13.20 0.28
N LEU A 165 -2.46 -13.21 -0.11
CA LEU A 165 -3.57 -12.76 0.73
C LEU A 165 -4.31 -13.97 1.29
N ALA A 166 -4.34 -14.08 2.61
CA ALA A 166 -5.18 -15.01 3.32
C ALA A 166 -6.52 -14.35 3.66
N PRO A 167 -7.66 -14.93 3.27
CA PRO A 167 -8.95 -14.41 3.71
C PRO A 167 -9.09 -14.51 5.24
N ARG A 168 -9.64 -13.46 5.84
CA ARG A 168 -9.96 -13.40 7.28
C ARG A 168 -11.47 -13.23 7.44
N GLY A 169 -12.10 -14.26 7.98
CA GLY A 169 -13.55 -14.33 8.12
C GLY A 169 -14.29 -14.56 6.81
N GLU A 170 -15.61 -14.59 6.90
CA GLU A 170 -16.53 -14.82 5.79
C GLU A 170 -16.71 -13.56 4.94
N SER A 171 -17.05 -13.77 3.67
CA SER A 171 -17.42 -12.68 2.77
C SER A 171 -18.79 -12.14 3.15
N ILE A 172 -18.87 -10.84 3.44
CA ILE A 172 -20.15 -10.18 3.71
C ILE A 172 -20.68 -9.67 2.37
N VAL A 173 -21.78 -10.28 1.91
CA VAL A 173 -22.48 -9.89 0.68
C VAL A 173 -23.77 -9.17 1.06
N THR A 174 -23.81 -7.87 0.77
CA THR A 174 -25.02 -7.06 0.86
C THR A 174 -25.54 -6.79 -0.55
N GLY A 175 -26.79 -6.32 -0.72
CA GLY A 175 -27.41 -6.19 -2.03
C GLY A 175 -26.66 -5.37 -3.10
N LYS A 176 -25.62 -4.61 -2.76
CA LYS A 176 -24.79 -3.82 -3.71
C LYS A 176 -23.28 -3.86 -3.41
N LEU A 177 -22.83 -4.63 -2.42
CA LEU A 177 -21.44 -4.59 -1.94
C LEU A 177 -21.00 -5.96 -1.43
N VAL A 178 -19.83 -6.39 -1.88
CA VAL A 178 -19.07 -7.49 -1.27
C VAL A 178 -17.94 -6.87 -0.45
N THR A 179 -17.77 -7.29 0.80
CA THR A 179 -16.64 -6.89 1.64
C THR A 179 -16.10 -8.05 2.44
N ARG A 180 -14.78 -8.08 2.63
CA ARG A 180 -14.09 -9.13 3.39
C ARG A 180 -12.77 -8.61 3.94
N GLU A 181 -12.36 -9.10 5.11
CA GLU A 181 -11.02 -8.86 5.63
C GLU A 181 -10.00 -9.82 5.00
N TYR A 182 -8.80 -9.33 4.73
CA TYR A 182 -7.68 -10.14 4.26
C TYR A 182 -6.44 -9.81 5.09
N GLY A 183 -5.66 -10.83 5.41
CA GLY A 183 -4.31 -10.71 5.94
C GLY A 183 -3.30 -10.91 4.81
N MET A 184 -2.40 -9.97 4.61
CA MET A 184 -1.25 -10.16 3.74
C MET A 184 -0.17 -10.95 4.48
N VAL A 185 0.21 -12.07 3.89
CA VAL A 185 1.29 -12.93 4.37
C VAL A 185 2.46 -12.76 3.41
N VAL A 186 3.64 -12.52 3.94
CA VAL A 186 4.90 -12.44 3.17
C VAL A 186 5.90 -13.33 3.87
N GLN A 187 6.54 -14.25 3.15
CA GLN A 187 7.60 -15.13 3.68
C GLN A 187 7.20 -15.83 5.01
N GLY A 188 5.94 -16.29 5.11
CA GLY A 188 5.45 -17.03 6.27
C GLY A 188 5.05 -16.18 7.49
N ARG A 189 4.97 -14.85 7.36
CA ARG A 189 4.52 -13.95 8.42
C ARG A 189 3.41 -13.03 7.96
N LEU A 190 2.48 -12.73 8.86
CA LEU A 190 1.49 -11.69 8.66
C LEU A 190 2.19 -10.33 8.66
N VAL A 191 1.89 -9.48 7.68
CA VAL A 191 2.54 -8.17 7.54
C VAL A 191 1.55 -7.01 7.52
N SER A 192 0.30 -7.25 7.12
CA SER A 192 -0.76 -6.24 7.12
C SER A 192 -2.12 -6.93 7.12
N ILE A 193 -3.14 -6.24 7.64
CA ILE A 193 -4.54 -6.64 7.55
C ILE A 193 -5.31 -5.47 6.97
N ALA A 194 -6.13 -5.73 5.96
CA ALA A 194 -7.04 -4.74 5.41
C ALA A 194 -8.37 -5.36 5.02
N ARG A 195 -9.42 -4.55 5.10
CA ARG A 195 -10.74 -4.89 4.55
C ARG A 195 -10.81 -4.47 3.09
N GLY A 196 -11.09 -5.43 2.21
CA GLY A 196 -11.44 -5.18 0.82
C GLY A 196 -12.92 -4.92 0.68
N GLU A 197 -13.29 -4.16 -0.34
CA GLU A 197 -14.69 -3.97 -0.71
C GLU A 197 -14.83 -3.76 -2.22
N GLN A 198 -15.95 -4.20 -2.78
CA GLN A 198 -16.28 -4.01 -4.18
C GLN A 198 -17.79 -3.92 -4.36
N GLN A 199 -18.23 -2.85 -5.01
CA GLN A 199 -19.63 -2.66 -5.36
C GLN A 199 -20.00 -3.51 -6.58
N TYR A 200 -21.25 -3.95 -6.61
CA TYR A 200 -21.87 -4.64 -7.74
C TYR A 200 -23.30 -4.15 -7.94
N PHE A 201 -23.82 -4.35 -9.15
CA PHE A 201 -25.15 -3.85 -9.53
C PHE A 201 -26.19 -4.97 -9.63
N GLU A 202 -25.79 -6.11 -10.19
CA GLU A 202 -26.64 -7.28 -10.37
C GLU A 202 -26.06 -8.48 -9.60
N PRO A 203 -26.89 -9.40 -9.07
CA PRO A 203 -26.42 -10.57 -8.33
C PRO A 203 -25.42 -11.44 -9.10
N ASP A 204 -25.57 -11.55 -10.42
CA ASP A 204 -24.63 -12.28 -11.29
C ASP A 204 -23.21 -11.68 -11.28
N GLY A 205 -23.06 -10.44 -10.82
CA GLY A 205 -21.79 -9.75 -10.64
C GLY A 205 -21.04 -10.11 -9.35
N ILE A 206 -21.64 -10.88 -8.43
CA ILE A 206 -21.01 -11.25 -7.15
C ILE A 206 -19.64 -11.93 -7.33
N PRO A 207 -19.42 -12.89 -8.25
CA PRO A 207 -18.10 -13.51 -8.44
C PRO A 207 -17.02 -12.51 -8.83
N THR A 208 -17.35 -11.59 -9.75
CA THR A 208 -16.43 -10.51 -10.16
C THR A 208 -16.17 -9.55 -9.00
N ALA A 209 -17.20 -9.26 -8.20
CA ALA A 209 -17.07 -8.41 -7.03
C ALA A 209 -16.20 -9.03 -5.95
N THR A 210 -16.26 -10.35 -5.75
CA THR A 210 -15.38 -11.08 -4.82
C THR A 210 -13.91 -10.97 -5.23
N GLU A 211 -13.59 -11.11 -6.52
CA GLU A 211 -12.22 -10.88 -7.01
C GLU A 211 -11.79 -9.42 -6.85
N GLY A 212 -12.67 -8.46 -7.17
CA GLY A 212 -12.41 -7.04 -6.96
C GLY A 212 -12.19 -6.67 -5.50
N CYS A 213 -12.92 -7.29 -4.58
CA CYS A 213 -12.77 -7.13 -3.14
C CYS A 213 -11.37 -7.56 -2.68
N LYS A 214 -10.89 -8.72 -3.15
CA LYS A 214 -9.54 -9.21 -2.87
C LYS A 214 -8.46 -8.28 -3.40
N SER A 215 -8.59 -7.81 -4.65
CA SER A 215 -7.67 -6.85 -5.26
C SER A 215 -7.66 -5.50 -4.54
N ASN A 216 -8.82 -5.04 -4.06
CA ASN A 216 -8.91 -3.83 -3.25
C ASN A 216 -8.14 -3.98 -1.93
N ALA A 217 -8.31 -5.10 -1.22
CA ALA A 217 -7.58 -5.39 0.01
C ALA A 217 -6.06 -5.44 -0.22
N LEU A 218 -5.61 -6.01 -1.35
CA LEU A 218 -4.20 -6.08 -1.72
C LEU A 218 -3.54 -4.69 -1.72
N MET A 219 -4.14 -3.74 -2.43
CA MET A 219 -3.60 -2.39 -2.56
C MET A 219 -3.54 -1.69 -1.20
N ARG A 220 -4.55 -1.91 -0.34
CA ARG A 220 -4.58 -1.36 1.03
C ARG A 220 -3.46 -1.97 1.89
N CYS A 221 -3.25 -3.28 1.81
CA CYS A 221 -2.15 -3.93 2.52
C CYS A 221 -0.77 -3.45 2.05
N CYS A 222 -0.62 -3.19 0.75
CA CYS A 222 0.62 -2.68 0.18
C CYS A 222 1.00 -1.29 0.73
N LYS A 223 0.02 -0.50 1.18
CA LYS A 223 0.28 0.81 1.80
C LYS A 223 1.07 0.67 3.09
N ASP A 224 0.79 -0.34 3.91
CA ASP A 224 1.51 -0.58 5.17
C ASP A 224 2.96 -1.02 4.92
N LEU A 225 3.26 -1.55 3.73
CA LEU A 225 4.63 -1.85 3.28
C LEU A 225 5.37 -0.61 2.76
N GLY A 226 4.69 0.54 2.63
CA GLY A 226 5.24 1.78 2.08
C GLY A 226 5.12 1.93 0.56
N ILE A 227 4.58 0.93 -0.15
CA ILE A 227 4.43 0.95 -1.61
C ILE A 227 3.44 2.05 -2.02
N ALA A 228 3.88 2.91 -2.95
CA ALA A 228 3.06 4.00 -3.51
C ALA A 228 2.44 4.94 -2.46
N SER A 229 3.10 5.07 -1.30
CA SER A 229 2.65 5.91 -0.18
C SER A 229 2.53 7.39 -0.56
N GLU A 230 3.35 7.86 -1.50
CA GLU A 230 3.34 9.24 -2.01
C GLU A 230 2.03 9.63 -2.72
N LEU A 231 1.25 8.67 -3.24
CA LEU A 231 -0.07 8.95 -3.83
C LEU A 231 -1.08 9.52 -2.82
N TRP A 232 -0.75 9.44 -1.52
CA TRP A 232 -1.52 10.01 -0.43
C TRP A 232 -0.90 11.29 0.17
N ASP A 233 0.27 11.72 -0.32
CA ASP A 233 0.88 12.98 0.11
C ASP A 233 0.24 14.16 -0.62
N PRO A 234 -0.40 15.11 0.09
CA PRO A 234 -0.97 16.30 -0.53
C PRO A 234 0.02 17.12 -1.36
N ARG A 235 1.32 17.07 -1.05
CA ARG A 235 2.35 17.77 -1.84
C ARG A 235 2.57 17.07 -3.19
N PHE A 236 2.80 15.76 -3.17
CA PHE A 236 2.91 14.96 -4.38
C PHE A 236 1.68 15.11 -5.28
N ILE A 237 0.47 15.03 -4.71
CA ILE A 237 -0.79 15.15 -5.45
C ILE A 237 -0.87 16.51 -6.18
N ARG A 238 -0.51 17.62 -5.52
CA ARG A 238 -0.53 18.95 -6.14
C ARG A 238 0.49 19.06 -7.27
N GLU A 239 1.72 18.58 -7.05
CA GLU A 239 2.77 18.62 -8.07
C GLU A 239 2.44 17.75 -9.27
N PHE A 240 1.95 16.53 -9.02
CA PHE A 240 1.54 15.60 -10.05
C PHE A 240 0.39 16.18 -10.87
N ASN A 241 -0.63 16.75 -10.22
CA ASN A 241 -1.76 17.36 -10.91
C ASN A 241 -1.31 18.52 -11.80
N ALA A 242 -0.44 19.40 -11.31
CA ALA A 242 0.09 20.52 -12.11
C ALA A 242 0.90 20.04 -13.34
N LYS A 243 1.72 18.99 -13.16
CA LYS A 243 2.62 18.48 -14.21
C LYS A 243 1.89 17.61 -15.22
N PHE A 244 1.04 16.68 -14.79
CA PHE A 244 0.52 15.58 -15.62
C PHE A 244 -0.98 15.60 -15.86
N THR A 245 -1.76 16.47 -15.22
CA THR A 245 -3.23 16.49 -15.39
C THR A 245 -3.74 17.77 -16.03
N LYS A 246 -4.93 17.68 -16.62
CA LYS A 246 -5.69 18.80 -17.18
C LYS A 246 -7.15 18.65 -16.80
N GLU A 247 -7.82 19.78 -16.60
CA GLU A 247 -9.25 19.81 -16.37
C GLU A 247 -9.98 20.04 -17.69
N VAL A 248 -11.00 19.23 -17.97
CA VAL A 248 -11.74 19.27 -19.23
C VAL A 248 -13.23 19.31 -18.95
N TRP A 249 -13.94 20.20 -19.65
CA TRP A 249 -15.40 20.21 -19.66
C TRP A 249 -15.90 19.11 -20.59
N VAL A 250 -16.74 18.23 -20.04
CA VAL A 250 -17.31 17.12 -20.78
C VAL A 250 -18.82 17.10 -20.71
N GLU A 251 -19.43 16.56 -21.75
CA GLU A 251 -20.87 16.36 -21.88
C GLU A 251 -21.14 14.86 -22.01
N HIS A 252 -22.09 14.35 -21.23
CA HIS A 252 -22.53 12.97 -21.33
C HIS A 252 -23.32 12.75 -22.64
N VAL A 253 -22.95 11.75 -23.43
CA VAL A 253 -23.49 11.55 -24.79
C VAL A 253 -25.01 11.38 -24.81
N SER A 254 -25.58 10.57 -23.90
CA SER A 254 -27.03 10.36 -23.79
C SER A 254 -27.76 11.44 -22.98
N THR A 255 -27.35 11.69 -21.73
CA THR A 255 -28.07 12.60 -20.82
C THR A 255 -27.83 14.09 -21.08
N LYS A 256 -26.87 14.46 -21.95
CA LYS A 256 -26.44 15.84 -22.25
C LYS A 256 -25.98 16.66 -21.03
N LYS A 257 -25.82 16.01 -19.87
CA LYS A 257 -25.32 16.66 -18.65
C LYS A 257 -23.86 17.03 -18.83
N LYS A 258 -23.53 18.28 -18.50
CA LYS A 258 -22.15 18.79 -18.53
C LYS A 258 -21.53 18.72 -17.15
N ARG A 259 -20.26 18.32 -17.08
CA ARG A 259 -19.44 18.37 -15.86
C ARG A 259 -17.99 18.63 -16.21
N LYS A 260 -17.24 19.15 -15.24
CA LYS A 260 -15.79 19.21 -15.32
C LYS A 260 -15.21 17.88 -14.81
N ILE A 261 -14.22 17.34 -15.50
CA ILE A 261 -13.46 16.16 -15.07
C ILE A 261 -11.98 16.46 -15.11
N VAL A 262 -11.20 15.68 -14.35
CA VAL A 262 -9.74 15.69 -14.42
C VAL A 262 -9.31 14.48 -15.23
N ILE A 263 -8.42 14.68 -16.19
CA ILE A 263 -7.77 13.61 -16.94
C ILE A 263 -6.27 13.85 -17.02
N ARG A 264 -5.49 12.82 -17.32
CA ARG A 264 -4.08 13.02 -17.64
C ARG A 264 -3.95 13.82 -18.95
N LYS A 265 -2.84 14.54 -19.10
CA LYS A 265 -2.58 15.39 -20.27
C LYS A 265 -2.44 14.56 -21.56
N ASP A 266 -1.86 13.38 -21.45
CA ASP A 266 -1.64 12.37 -22.48
C ASP A 266 -2.88 11.50 -22.79
N ASP A 267 -3.92 11.52 -21.95
CA ASP A 267 -5.16 10.78 -22.19
C ASP A 267 -6.22 11.64 -22.92
N THR A 268 -7.22 10.93 -23.44
CA THR A 268 -8.37 11.48 -24.17
C THR A 268 -9.67 11.18 -23.43
N VAL A 269 -10.69 12.01 -23.67
CA VAL A 269 -12.02 11.78 -23.06
C VAL A 269 -12.65 10.53 -23.65
N LYS A 270 -12.98 9.57 -22.79
CA LYS A 270 -13.60 8.28 -23.15
C LYS A 270 -15.13 8.32 -23.01
N TYR A 271 -15.80 7.47 -23.77
CA TYR A 271 -17.25 7.20 -23.61
C TYR A 271 -17.55 6.84 -22.14
N PRO A 272 -18.67 7.31 -21.54
CA PRO A 272 -19.84 7.96 -22.15
C PRO A 272 -19.75 9.48 -22.30
N PHE A 273 -18.56 10.06 -22.19
CA PHE A 273 -18.34 11.50 -22.25
C PHE A 273 -17.73 11.94 -23.59
N LYS A 274 -18.01 13.18 -23.99
CA LYS A 274 -17.35 13.88 -25.10
C LYS A 274 -16.90 15.27 -24.63
N GLU A 275 -15.83 15.80 -25.20
CA GLU A 275 -15.38 17.16 -24.88
C GLU A 275 -16.45 18.21 -25.26
N SER A 276 -16.70 19.15 -24.35
CA SER A 276 -17.59 20.28 -24.57
C SER A 276 -16.77 21.56 -24.64
N LYS A 277 -16.83 22.26 -25.78
CA LYS A 277 -16.13 23.54 -25.99
C LYS A 277 -16.71 24.71 -25.18
N VAL A 278 -17.80 24.48 -24.45
CA VAL A 278 -18.51 25.52 -23.68
C VAL A 278 -18.01 25.49 -22.25
N GLY A 279 -16.98 26.28 -21.97
CA GLY A 279 -16.37 26.39 -20.64
C GLY A 279 -15.11 27.25 -20.60
N ALA A 280 -15.07 28.31 -21.41
CA ALA A 280 -14.24 29.49 -21.22
C ALA A 280 -15.18 30.68 -21.01
#